data_AF-A0A7X8WW05-F1
#
_entry.id   AF-A0A7X8WW05-F1
#
_cell.length_a   1.000
_cell.length_b   1.000
_cell.length_c   1.000
_cell.angle_alpha   90.00
_cell.angle_beta   90.00
_cell.angle_gamma   90.00
#
_symmetry.space_group_name_H-M   'P 1'
#
loop_
_entity.id
_entity.type
_entity.pdbx_description
1 polymer ?
#
loop_
_entity_poly.entity_id
_entity_poly.type
_entity_poly.pdbx_seq_one_letter_code
_entity_poly.pdbx_strand_id
1 'polypeptide(L)'
;MKIHNIPGVMKAYNQKKVHSTHKPESIGKKDEMSISNEAQVMSKIMQRVKETPDIREERVNELKQQIKQGTYSVSADNVAEKLLKGALFSKKA
;
A
#
# COMPACT_ATOMS: atom_id res chain seq x y z
N MET A 1 -22.47 -14.21 -7.29
CA MET A 1 -21.09 -14.66 -7.00
C MET A 1 -20.66 -14.10 -5.66
N LYS A 2 -20.26 -14.95 -4.70
CA LYS A 2 -19.72 -14.53 -3.39
C LYS A 2 -18.26 -14.99 -3.33
N ILE A 3 -17.32 -14.04 -3.35
CA ILE A 3 -15.88 -14.33 -3.27
C ILE A 3 -15.51 -14.33 -1.78
N HIS A 4 -15.10 -15.50 -1.27
CA HIS A 4 -14.60 -15.61 0.09
C HIS A 4 -13.11 -15.24 0.11
N ASN A 5 -12.73 -14.32 1.00
CA ASN A 5 -11.36 -13.91 1.23
C ASN A 5 -10.65 -14.99 2.08
N ILE A 6 -9.73 -15.77 1.49
CA ILE A 6 -9.02 -16.84 2.18
C ILE A 6 -7.74 -16.26 2.82
N PRO A 7 -7.66 -16.14 4.17
CA PRO A 7 -6.57 -15.42 4.85
C PRO A 7 -5.19 -16.12 4.83
N GLY A 8 -5.03 -17.22 4.11
CA GLY A 8 -3.81 -18.03 4.08
C GLY A 8 -2.82 -17.69 2.96
N VAL A 9 -3.27 -17.05 1.88
CA VAL A 9 -2.48 -16.89 0.65
C VAL A 9 -1.22 -16.03 0.88
N MET A 10 -1.33 -14.98 1.70
CA MET A 10 -0.18 -14.12 2.02
C MET A 10 0.90 -14.84 2.86
N LYS A 11 0.52 -15.76 3.75
CA LYS A 11 1.48 -16.49 4.59
C LYS A 11 2.31 -17.48 3.78
N ALA A 12 1.69 -18.18 2.83
CA ALA A 12 2.39 -19.11 1.94
C ALA A 12 3.45 -18.43 1.05
N TYR A 13 3.19 -17.18 0.64
CA TYR A 13 4.13 -16.40 -0.18
C TYR A 13 5.42 -16.05 0.57
N ASN A 14 5.32 -15.69 1.86
CA ASN A 14 6.48 -15.32 2.67
C ASN A 14 7.33 -16.51 3.15
N GLN A 15 6.78 -17.73 3.14
CA GLN A 15 7.43 -18.90 3.73
C GLN A 15 8.52 -19.52 2.82
N LYS A 16 8.56 -19.18 1.53
CA LYS A 16 9.53 -19.72 0.55
C LYS A 16 10.91 -19.04 0.53
N LYS A 17 11.22 -18.13 1.47
CA LYS A 17 12.51 -17.42 1.49
C LYS A 17 13.64 -18.08 2.29
N VAL A 18 13.46 -19.29 2.82
CA VAL A 18 14.52 -19.99 3.56
C VAL A 18 14.59 -21.48 3.21
N HIS A 19 15.80 -21.91 2.85
CA HIS A 19 16.28 -23.27 2.58
C HIS A 19 16.03 -23.88 1.19
N SER A 20 17.10 -23.89 0.40
CA SER A 20 17.29 -24.74 -0.78
C SER A 20 18.22 -25.89 -0.39
N THR A 21 17.69 -27.11 -0.29
CA THR A 21 18.46 -28.38 -0.27
C THR A 21 17.66 -29.47 -0.99
N HIS A 22 18.37 -30.43 -1.59
CA HIS A 22 18.01 -31.26 -2.73
C HIS A 22 17.07 -32.48 -2.48
N LYS A 23 16.18 -32.76 -3.46
CA LYS A 23 15.63 -34.07 -3.98
C LYS A 23 14.77 -35.00 -3.06
N PRO A 24 13.99 -35.99 -3.61
CA PRO A 24 13.16 -36.07 -4.84
C PRO A 24 11.72 -36.63 -4.61
N GLU A 25 10.89 -36.58 -5.67
CA GLU A 25 9.70 -37.40 -5.99
C GLU A 25 8.47 -37.45 -5.04
N SER A 26 7.40 -36.76 -5.46
CA SER A 26 6.06 -37.34 -5.49
C SER A 26 5.27 -36.77 -6.67
N ILE A 27 4.71 -37.68 -7.47
CA ILE A 27 3.76 -37.39 -8.54
C ILE A 27 2.41 -37.10 -7.86
N GLY A 28 2.20 -35.85 -7.49
CA GLY A 28 0.88 -35.25 -7.40
C GLY A 28 0.88 -34.12 -8.41
N LYS A 29 -0.17 -33.97 -9.22
CA LYS A 29 -0.33 -32.80 -10.09
C LYS A 29 -0.13 -31.58 -9.20
N LYS A 30 1.03 -30.93 -9.31
CA LYS A 30 1.33 -29.74 -8.53
C LYS A 30 0.36 -28.71 -9.04
N ASP A 31 -0.55 -28.27 -8.18
CA ASP A 31 -1.42 -27.14 -8.47
C ASP A 31 -0.52 -25.98 -8.94
N GLU A 32 -0.58 -25.71 -10.24
CA GLU A 32 0.23 -24.67 -10.85
C GLU A 32 -0.52 -23.36 -10.68
N MET A 33 -0.19 -22.64 -9.62
CA MET A 33 -0.73 -21.30 -9.38
C MET A 33 -0.02 -20.29 -10.28
N SER A 34 -0.62 -19.97 -11.42
CA SER A 34 -0.20 -18.84 -12.26
C SER A 34 -0.73 -17.53 -11.68
N ILE A 35 0.16 -16.73 -11.10
CA ILE A 35 -0.17 -15.37 -10.66
C ILE A 35 -0.14 -14.47 -11.89
N SER A 36 -1.21 -13.71 -12.15
CA SER A 36 -1.22 -12.73 -13.22
C SER A 36 -0.13 -11.68 -13.01
N ASN A 37 0.42 -11.15 -14.11
CA ASN A 37 1.44 -10.10 -14.03
C ASN A 37 0.95 -8.89 -13.21
N GLU A 38 -0.33 -8.55 -13.32
CA GLU A 38 -0.98 -7.49 -12.55
C GLU A 38 -1.00 -7.77 -11.04
N ALA A 39 -1.30 -9.01 -10.62
CA ALA A 39 -1.31 -9.39 -9.21
C ALA A 39 0.10 -9.35 -8.59
N GLN A 40 1.14 -9.66 -9.36
CA GLN A 40 2.52 -9.50 -8.91
C GLN A 40 2.90 -8.03 -8.73
N VAL A 41 2.50 -7.17 -9.67
CA VAL A 41 2.72 -5.71 -9.59
C VAL A 41 2.00 -5.14 -8.38
N MET A 42 0.73 -5.49 -8.18
CA MET A 42 -0.05 -5.05 -7.03
C MET A 42 0.59 -5.48 -5.70
N SER A 43 1.07 -6.72 -5.61
CA SER A 43 1.73 -7.23 -4.41
C SER A 43 3.00 -6.43 -4.07
N LYS A 44 3.79 -6.08 -5.09
CA LYS A 44 4.98 -5.22 -4.93
C LYS A 44 4.59 -3.81 -4.49
N ILE A 45 3.57 -3.21 -5.07
CA ILE A 45 3.07 -1.87 -4.68
C ILE A 45 2.63 -1.90 -3.21
N MET A 46 1.84 -2.90 -2.81
CA MET A 46 1.36 -3.04 -1.43
C MET A 46 2.49 -3.21 -0.41
N GLN A 47 3.56 -3.92 -0.78
CA GLN A 47 4.76 -4.03 0.05
C GLN A 47 5.46 -2.67 0.20
N ARG A 48 5.66 -1.94 -0.90
CA ARG A 48 6.29 -0.60 -0.87
C ARG A 48 5.49 0.43 -0.09
N VAL A 49 4.16 0.40 -0.19
CA VAL A 49 3.28 1.28 0.58
C VAL A 49 3.44 1.00 2.08
N LYS A 50 3.57 -0.26 2.50
CA LYS A 50 3.83 -0.61 3.91
C LYS A 50 5.22 -0.22 4.41
N GLU A 51 6.22 -0.20 3.52
CA GLU A 51 7.57 0.26 3.84
C GLU A 51 7.67 1.78 3.93
N THR A 52 6.69 2.50 3.40
CA THR A 52 6.67 3.96 3.41
C THR A 52 6.33 4.44 4.83
N PRO A 53 7.09 5.39 5.40
CA PRO A 53 6.80 5.89 6.74
C PRO A 53 5.45 6.62 6.76
N ASP A 54 4.69 6.41 7.84
CA ASP A 54 3.41 7.08 8.08
C ASP A 54 3.56 8.62 8.08
N ILE A 55 4.72 9.12 8.52
CA ILE A 55 5.04 10.54 8.60
C ILE A 55 6.18 10.87 7.64
N ARG A 56 5.93 11.85 6.75
CA ARG A 56 6.96 12.44 5.87
C ARG A 56 7.64 13.60 6.59
N GLU A 57 8.61 13.28 7.43
CA GLU A 57 9.33 14.25 8.28
C GLU A 57 9.92 15.43 7.49
N GLU A 58 10.49 15.18 6.31
CA GLU A 58 11.04 16.23 5.43
C GLU A 58 9.99 17.30 5.10
N ARG A 59 8.83 16.88 4.58
CA ARG A 59 7.72 17.78 4.23
C ARG A 59 7.17 18.52 5.45
N VAL A 60 7.11 17.86 6.60
CA VAL A 60 6.67 18.49 7.85
C VAL A 60 7.64 19.60 8.26
N ASN A 61 8.94 19.36 8.17
CA ASN A 61 9.97 20.33 8.52
C ASN A 61 9.99 21.52 7.55
N GLU A 62 9.85 21.29 6.25
CA GLU A 62 9.71 22.35 5.25
C GLU A 62 8.52 23.27 5.55
N LEU A 63 7.34 22.70 5.81
CA LEU A 63 6.15 23.47 6.15
C LEU A 63 6.32 24.25 7.45
N LYS A 64 6.91 23.63 8.48
CA LYS A 64 7.24 24.32 9.75
C LYS A 64 8.16 25.51 9.51
N GLN A 65 9.15 25.38 8.62
CA GLN A 65 10.05 26.49 8.28
C GLN A 65 9.33 27.61 7.54
N GLN A 66 8.51 27.29 6.54
CA GLN A 66 7.71 28.30 5.81
C GLN A 66 6.77 29.06 6.74
N ILE A 67 6.15 28.37 7.70
CA ILE A 67 5.30 29.00 8.71
C ILE A 67 6.13 29.93 9.61
N LYS A 68 7.29 29.48 10.11
CA LYS A 68 8.19 30.32 10.92
C LYS A 68 8.69 31.56 10.18
N GLN A 69 8.94 31.44 8.88
CA GLN A 69 9.39 32.53 8.02
C GLN A 69 8.26 33.45 7.57
N GLY A 70 7.00 33.12 7.89
CA GLY A 70 5.82 33.89 7.45
C GLY A 70 5.54 33.80 5.94
N THR A 71 6.21 32.90 5.22
CA THR A 71 6.06 32.70 3.77
C THR A 71 5.00 31.66 3.42
N TYR A 72 4.44 30.98 4.42
CA TYR A 72 3.33 30.07 4.24
C TYR A 72 2.02 30.84 4.01
N SER A 73 1.61 30.94 2.75
CA SER A 73 0.36 31.59 2.33
C SER A 73 -0.62 30.56 1.78
N VAL A 74 -1.85 30.57 2.29
CA VAL A 74 -2.95 29.72 1.83
C VAL A 74 -4.11 30.61 1.42
N SER A 75 -4.60 30.45 0.19
CA SER A 75 -5.77 31.18 -0.28
C SER A 75 -7.07 30.64 0.32
N ALA A 76 -8.08 31.51 0.45
CA ALA A 76 -9.40 31.11 0.92
C ALA A 76 -10.04 30.02 0.04
N ASP A 77 -9.81 30.08 -1.28
CA ASP A 77 -10.28 29.08 -2.24
C ASP A 77 -9.68 27.69 -1.95
N ASN A 78 -8.38 27.63 -1.66
CA ASN A 78 -7.72 26.38 -1.29
C ASN A 78 -8.33 25.77 -0.02
N VAL A 79 -8.71 26.61 0.96
CA VAL A 79 -9.36 26.14 2.19
C VAL A 79 -10.76 25.63 1.88
N ALA A 80 -11.57 26.40 1.15
CA ALA A 80 -12.93 26.02 0.76
C ALA A 80 -12.96 24.71 -0.05
N GLU A 81 -12.03 24.55 -1.00
CA GLU A 81 -11.89 23.33 -1.80
C GLU A 81 -11.57 22.11 -0.92
N LYS A 82 -10.68 22.26 0.08
CA LYS A 82 -10.33 21.18 1.00
C LYS A 82 -11.49 20.81 1.93
N LEU A 83 -12.24 21.80 2.41
CA LEU A 83 -13.45 21.58 3.21
C LEU A 83 -14.51 20.83 2.41
N LEU A 84 -14.77 21.25 1.17
CA LEU A 84 -15.73 20.60 0.28
C LEU A 84 -15.29 19.17 -0.03
N LYS A 85 -14.02 18.96 -0.40
CA LYS A 85 -13.47 17.62 -0.62
C LYS A 85 -13.66 16.74 0.63
N GLY A 86 -13.30 17.23 1.81
CA GLY A 86 -13.51 16.50 3.07
C GLY A 86 -14.96 16.10 3.31
N ALA A 87 -15.91 17.02 3.09
CA ALA A 87 -17.34 16.77 3.23
C ALA A 87 -17.89 15.80 2.16
N LEU A 88 -17.35 15.82 0.95
CA LEU A 88 -17.74 14.90 -0.13
C LEU A 88 -17.24 13.47 0.16
N PHE A 89 -16.06 13.32 0.77
CA PHE A 89 -15.56 12.01 1.18
C PHE A 89 -16.31 11.44 2.39
N SER A 90 -16.73 12.27 3.34
CA SER A 90 -17.51 11.80 4.50
C SER A 90 -18.92 11.32 4.13
N LYS A 91 -19.51 11.85 3.07
CA LYS A 91 -20.85 11.44 2.58
C LYS A 91 -20.85 10.10 1.81
N LYS A 92 -19.68 9.58 1.42
CA LYS A 92 -19.55 8.36 0.60
C LYS A 92 -19.25 7.10 1.42
N ALA A 93 -19.41 7.17 2.75
CA ALA A 93 -19.32 6.05 3.68
C ALA A 93 -20.71 5.56 4.09
#